data_AF-E1NSU1-F1
#
_entry.id   AF-E1NSU1-F1
#
_cell.length_a   1.000
_cell.length_b   1.000
_cell.length_c   1.000
_cell.angle_alpha   90.00
_cell.angle_beta   90.00
_cell.angle_gamma   90.00
#
_symmetry.space_group_name_H-M   'P 1'
#
loop_
_entity.id
_entity.type
_entity.pdbx_description
1 polymer ?
#
loop_
_entity_poly.entity_id
_entity_poly.type
_entity_poly.pdbx_seq_one_letter_code
_entity_poly.pdbx_strand_id
1 'polypeptide(L)' 'MHVRDGDNIFIDAGTTTYEMIQFLRDKKDLTVVTNGIDAAIACIELGIRTKILGGTIKKKHMLLLVHKLVSS' A
#
# COMPACT_ATOMS: atom_id res chain seq x y z
N MET A 1 11.93 -13.97 -5.04
CA MET A 1 10.59 -13.74 -5.61
C MET A 1 10.61 -12.35 -6.21
N HIS A 2 10.30 -12.19 -7.51
CA HIS A 2 10.36 -10.90 -8.21
C HIS A 2 8.93 -10.43 -8.50
N VAL A 3 8.69 -9.12 -8.41
CA VAL A 3 7.40 -8.51 -8.79
C VAL A 3 7.25 -8.56 -10.32
N ARG A 4 6.10 -9.02 -10.79
CA ARG A 4 5.75 -9.16 -12.21
C ARG A 4 4.60 -8.22 -12.56
N ASP A 5 4.42 -8.03 -13.85
CA ASP A 5 3.25 -7.31 -14.36
C ASP A 5 1.98 -8.09 -14.01
N GLY A 6 0.90 -7.37 -13.68
CA GLY A 6 -0.37 -7.96 -13.27
C GLY A 6 -0.44 -8.44 -11.81
N ASP A 7 0.65 -8.35 -11.04
CA ASP A 7 0.66 -8.81 -9.66
C ASP A 7 -0.26 -7.97 -8.75
N ASN A 8 -0.70 -8.58 -7.65
CA ASN A 8 -1.33 -7.89 -6.53
C ASN A 8 -0.43 -8.09 -5.30
N ILE A 9 0.17 -7.02 -4.80
CA ILE A 9 1.18 -7.09 -3.73
C ILE A 9 0.76 -6.24 -2.52
N PHE A 10 1.18 -6.67 -1.33
CA PHE A 10 1.05 -5.89 -0.11
C PHE A 10 2.37 -5.17 0.20
N ILE A 11 2.31 -3.88 0.50
CA ILE A 11 3.45 -3.03 0.87
C ILE A 11 3.15 -2.42 2.24
N ASP A 12 3.93 -2.78 3.26
CA ASP A 12 3.76 -2.25 4.62
C ASP A 12 4.18 -0.78 4.71
N ALA A 13 3.65 -0.08 5.71
CA ALA A 13 4.00 1.29 6.02
C ALA A 13 5.43 1.37 6.58
N GLY A 14 6.25 2.25 6.01
CA GLY A 14 7.61 2.47 6.49
C GLY A 14 8.43 3.26 5.49
N THR A 15 9.41 4.01 5.98
CA THR A 15 10.29 4.83 5.15
C THR A 15 11.17 3.97 4.23
N THR A 16 11.64 2.82 4.69
CA THR A 16 12.39 1.87 3.84
C THR A 16 11.52 1.30 2.73
N THR A 17 10.26 0.97 3.04
CA THR A 17 9.33 0.42 2.05
C THR A 17 8.92 1.47 1.04
N TYR A 18 8.82 2.74 1.46
CA TYR A 18 8.57 3.88 0.59
C TYR A 18 9.64 4.02 -0.50
N GLU A 19 10.93 3.93 -0.14
CA GLU A 19 12.03 3.98 -1.12
C GLU A 19 11.95 2.84 -2.16
N MET A 20 11.38 1.69 -1.78
CA MET A 20 11.24 0.56 -2.70
C MET A 20 10.18 0.77 -3.79
N ILE A 21 9.22 1.66 -3.57
CA ILE A 21 8.10 1.89 -4.51
C ILE A 21 8.60 2.41 -5.86
N GLN A 22 9.67 3.20 -5.88
CA GLN A 22 10.24 3.74 -7.11
C GLN A 22 10.73 2.66 -8.09
N PHE A 23 11.14 1.50 -7.58
CA PHE A 23 11.56 0.36 -8.41
C PHE A 23 10.39 -0.37 -9.09
N LEU A 24 9.14 0.00 -8.77
CA LEU A 24 7.93 -0.57 -9.36
C LEU A 24 7.41 0.25 -10.55
N ARG A 25 8.04 1.38 -10.89
CA ARG A 25 7.59 2.32 -11.93
C ARG A 25 7.32 1.68 -13.28
N ASP A 26 8.14 0.71 -13.68
CA ASP A 26 8.02 0.06 -15.00
C ASP A 26 7.05 -1.12 -15.01
N LYS A 27 6.42 -1.44 -13.87
CA LYS A 27 5.48 -2.56 -13.76
C LYS A 27 4.12 -2.17 -14.31
N LYS A 28 3.60 -3.01 -15.20
CA LYS A 28 2.27 -2.82 -15.80
C LYS A 28 1.23 -3.60 -15.03
N ASP A 29 0.03 -3.04 -14.95
CA ASP A 29 -1.12 -3.69 -14.31
C ASP A 29 -0.88 -4.16 -12.86
N LEU A 30 0.01 -3.48 -12.15
CA LEU A 30 0.29 -3.76 -10.75
C LEU A 30 -0.80 -3.16 -9.85
N THR A 31 -1.20 -3.92 -8.83
CA THR A 31 -2.04 -3.41 -7.74
C THR A 31 -1.29 -3.52 -6.42
N VAL A 32 -1.23 -2.42 -5.68
CA VAL A 32 -0.64 -2.35 -4.34
C VAL A 32 -1.73 -2.21 -3.29
N VAL A 33 -1.65 -3.01 -2.24
CA VAL A 33 -2.41 -2.86 -1.01
C VAL A 33 -1.45 -2.38 0.09
N THR A 34 -1.80 -1.33 0.83
CA THR A 34 -0.96 -0.81 1.91
C THR A 34 -1.78 -0.32 3.10
N ASN A 35 -1.16 -0.28 4.28
CA ASN A 35 -1.68 0.37 5.48
C ASN A 35 -1.08 1.78 5.69
N GLY A 36 -0.12 2.22 4.85
CA GLY A 36 0.56 3.51 4.96
C GLY A 36 0.08 4.54 3.95
N ILE A 37 -0.25 5.76 4.40
CA ILE A 37 -0.70 6.84 3.52
C ILE A 37 0.42 7.28 2.58
N ASP A 38 1.64 7.47 3.08
CA ASP A 38 2.77 7.96 2.26
C ASP A 38 3.12 6.96 1.15
N ALA A 39 3.12 5.66 1.46
CA ALA A 39 3.30 4.60 0.48
C ALA A 39 2.18 4.61 -0.57
N ALA A 40 0.94 4.84 -0.15
CA ALA A 40 -0.19 4.91 -1.07
C ALA A 40 -0.06 6.08 -2.05
N ILE A 41 0.34 7.26 -1.55
CA ILE A 41 0.56 8.46 -2.38
C ILE A 41 1.65 8.18 -3.41
N ALA A 42 2.80 7.65 -3.00
CA ALA A 42 3.88 7.32 -3.93
C ALA A 42 3.46 6.32 -5.02
N CYS A 43 2.67 5.29 -4.68
CA CYS A 43 2.14 4.36 -5.67
C CYS A 43 1.19 5.05 -6.66
N ILE A 44 0.33 5.95 -6.18
CA ILE A 44 -0.60 6.72 -7.03
C ILE A 44 0.17 7.64 -7.99
N GLU A 45 1.24 8.30 -7.53
CA GLU A 45 2.10 9.14 -8.37
C GLU A 45 2.79 8.35 -9.49
N LEU A 46 3.05 7.05 -9.28
CA LEU A 46 3.56 6.14 -10.31
C LEU A 46 2.46 5.53 -11.19
N GLY A 47 1.20 5.90 -11.01
CA GLY A 47 0.07 5.35 -11.77
C GLY A 47 -0.30 3.91 -11.37
N ILE A 48 0.17 3.43 -10.22
CA ILE A 48 -0.10 2.07 -9.72
C ILE A 48 -1.48 2.05 -9.06
N ARG A 49 -2.30 1.04 -9.39
CA ARG A 49 -3.60 0.85 -8.75
C ARG A 49 -3.39 0.60 -7.26
N THR A 50 -3.97 1.44 -6.41
CA THR A 50 -3.63 1.43 -4.98
C THR A 50 -4.88 1.29 -4.12
N LYS A 51 -4.83 0.40 -3.14
CA LYS A 51 -5.86 0.23 -2.11
C LYS A 51 -5.23 0.47 -0.74
N ILE A 52 -5.84 1.35 0.04
CA ILE A 52 -5.47 1.53 1.44
C ILE A 52 -6.38 0.62 2.27
N LEU A 53 -5.80 -0.17 3.16
CA LEU A 53 -6.59 -0.87 4.17
C LEU A 53 -7.32 0.20 5.02
N GLY A 54 -8.61 0.01 5.32
CA GLY A 54 -9.39 0.96 6.14
C GLY A 54 -9.24 0.74 7.64
N GLY A 55 -9.48 1.75 8.48
CA GLY A 55 -9.33 1.67 9.94
C GLY A 55 -9.02 3.03 10.60
N THR A 56 -8.88 3.06 11.93
CA THR A 56 -8.57 4.29 12.68
C THR A 56 -7.07 4.46 12.89
N ILE A 57 -6.53 5.61 12.50
CA ILE A 57 -5.11 5.98 12.71
C ILE A 57 -4.93 6.49 14.15
N LYS A 58 -4.12 5.82 14.97
CA LYS A 58 -3.74 6.30 16.31
C LYS A 58 -2.42 7.07 16.25
N LYS A 59 -2.40 8.31 16.74
CA LYS A 59 -1.25 9.24 16.72
C LYS A 59 0.11 8.70 17.22
N LYS A 60 0.15 7.57 17.94
CA LYS A 60 1.37 7.01 18.56
C LYS A 60 2.07 5.94 17.70
N HIS A 61 1.35 5.32 16.77
CA HIS A 61 1.88 4.35 15.82
C HIS A 61 1.05 4.51 14.54
N MET A 62 1.68 4.69 13.37
CA MET A 62 0.98 4.64 12.06
C MET A 62 0.55 3.21 11.74
N LEU A 63 -0.14 2.56 12.68
CA LEU A 63 -0.72 1.25 12.58
C LEU A 63 -2.21 1.43 12.39
N LEU A 64 -2.71 0.85 11.32
CA LEU A 64 -4.12 0.80 11.01
C LEU A 64 -4.76 -0.40 11.72
N LEU A 65 -5.69 -0.14 12.65
CA LEU A 65 -6.56 -1.19 13.20
C LEU A 65 -7.78 -1.38 12.30
N VAL A 66 -7.85 -2.52 11.60
CA VAL A 66 -9.07 -2.93 10.87
C VAL A 66 -10.07 -3.45 11.90
N HIS A 67 -11.08 -2.66 12.24
CA HIS A 67 -12.23 -3.16 13.00
C HIS A 67 -13.14 -3.92 12.03
N LYS A 68 -13.47 -5.17 12.37
CA LYS A 68 -14.35 -6.04 11.58
C LYS A 68 -15.72 -5.36 11.45
N LEU A 69 -16.09 -4.91 10.26
CA LEU A 69 -17.49 -4.62 9.94
C LEU A 69 -18.19 -5.97 9.81
N VAL A 70 -18.77 -6.44 10.91
CA VAL A 70 -19.78 -7.50 10.86
C VAL A 70 -21.02 -6.85 10.26
N SER A 71 -21.31 -7.16 9.00
CA SER A 71 -22.61 -6.85 8.39
C SER A 71 -23.68 -7.61 9.19
N SER A 72 -24.64 -6.88 9.77
CA SER A 72 -25.94 -7.42 10.16
C SER A 72 -26.90 -7.34 8.97
#